data_AF-A0A942FMT5-F1
#
_entry.id   AF-A0A942FMT5-F1
#
_cell.length_a   1.000
_cell.length_b   1.000
_cell.length_c   1.000
_cell.angle_alpha   90.00
_cell.angle_beta   90.00
_cell.angle_gamma   90.00
#
_symmetry.space_group_name_H-M   'P 1'
#
loop_
_entity.id
_entity.type
_entity.pdbx_description
1 polymer ?
#
loop_
_entity_poly.entity_id
_entity_poly.type
_entity_poly.pdbx_seq_one_letter_code
_entity_poly.pdbx_strand_id
1 'polypeptide(L)' 'EELVVRLLKLFSYQDDIVLDPFNGVGTTTLVAYKLRRKYIGIDISEEYCKTAEKRLKEEQRQGRLF' A
#
# COMPACT_ATOMS: atom_id res chain seq x y z
N GLU A 1 -3.13 -9.46 4.66
CA GLU A 1 -3.34 -8.72 3.40
C GLU A 1 -4.70 -9.04 2.74
N GLU A 2 -5.23 -10.26 2.85
CA GLU A 2 -6.47 -10.69 2.18
C GLU A 2 -7.71 -9.79 2.43
N LEU A 3 -7.92 -9.35 3.67
CA LEU A 3 -9.02 -8.43 4.01
C LEU A 3 -8.94 -7.13 3.20
N VAL A 4 -7.76 -6.52 3.15
CA VAL A 4 -7.50 -5.27 2.41
C VAL A 4 -7.70 -5.50 0.92
N VAL A 5 -7.23 -6.63 0.37
CA VAL A 5 -7.45 -6.99 -1.04
C VAL A 5 -8.94 -7.02 -1.35
N ARG A 6 -9.74 -7.65 -0.49
CA ARG A 6 -11.20 -7.73 -0.68
C ARG A 6 -11.84 -6.34 -0.63
N LEU A 7 -11.47 -5.51 0.36
CA LEU A 7 -12.02 -4.16 0.49
C LEU A 7 -11.68 -3.28 -0.73
N LEU A 8 -10.41 -3.25 -1.15
CA LEU A 8 -10.01 -2.43 -2.30
C LEU A 8 -10.65 -2.91 -3.62
N LYS A 9 -10.88 -4.21 -3.80
CA LYS A 9 -11.59 -4.73 -4.97
C LYS A 9 -13.08 -4.38 -4.99
N LEU A 10 -13.71 -4.26 -3.81
CA LEU A 10 -15.15 -3.97 -3.69
C LEU A 10 -15.45 -2.46 -3.74
N PHE A 11 -14.54 -1.62 -3.26
CA PHE A 11 -14.81 -0.20 -3.01
C PHE A 11 -13.90 0.77 -3.79
N SER A 12 -13.06 0.28 -4.72
CA SER A 12 -12.23 1.14 -5.58
C SER A 12 -11.95 0.49 -6.93
N TYR A 13 -11.68 1.32 -7.93
CA TYR A 13 -11.20 0.92 -9.25
C TYR A 13 -9.68 1.06 -9.35
N GLN A 14 -9.12 0.62 -10.48
CA GLN A 14 -7.71 0.93 -10.78
C GLN A 14 -7.54 2.45 -10.93
N ASP A 15 -6.35 2.95 -10.63
CA ASP A 15 -5.97 4.38 -10.64
C ASP A 15 -6.66 5.30 -9.61
N ASP A 16 -7.66 4.80 -8.87
CA ASP A 16 -8.20 5.49 -7.68
C ASP A 16 -7.11 5.72 -6.63
N ILE A 17 -7.36 6.71 -5.76
CA ILE A 17 -6.47 7.04 -4.63
C ILE A 17 -7.03 6.43 -3.35
N VAL A 18 -6.24 5.58 -2.70
CA VAL A 18 -6.55 4.99 -1.38
C VAL A 18 -5.80 5.78 -0.30
N LEU A 19 -6.54 6.35 0.65
CA LEU A 19 -5.98 7.00 1.83
C LEU A 19 -6.05 6.08 3.05
N ASP A 20 -4.93 5.88 3.72
CA ASP A 20 -4.86 5.26 5.04
C ASP A 20 -4.21 6.21 6.05
N PRO A 21 -5.00 6.84 6.96
CA PRO A 21 -4.47 7.77 7.95
C PRO A 21 -3.81 7.11 9.16
N PHE A 22 -3.83 5.76 9.23
CA PHE A 22 -3.18 4.96 10.29
C PHE A 22 -2.44 3.78 9.65
N ASN A 23 -1.55 4.11 8.71
CA ASN A 23 -0.98 3.17 7.76
C ASN A 23 -0.12 2.07 8.43
N GLY A 24 0.41 2.33 9.62
CA GLY A 24 1.33 1.44 10.32
C GLY A 24 2.46 0.99 9.42
N VAL A 25 2.71 -0.31 9.40
CA VAL A 25 3.76 -0.91 8.55
C VAL A 25 3.41 -0.97 7.05
N GLY A 26 2.36 -0.31 6.58
CA GLY A 26 2.11 -0.08 5.15
C GLY A 26 1.30 -1.14 4.43
N THR A 27 0.49 -1.93 5.14
CA THR A 27 -0.28 -3.02 4.53
C THR A 27 -1.29 -2.50 3.50
N THR A 28 -2.01 -1.41 3.80
CA THR A 28 -2.98 -0.82 2.87
C THR A 28 -2.32 -0.28 1.63
N THR A 29 -1.24 0.49 1.79
CA THR A 29 -0.49 1.07 0.67
C THR A 29 0.18 0.01 -0.21
N LEU A 30 0.70 -1.07 0.38
CA LEU A 30 1.32 -2.17 -0.37
C LEU A 30 0.29 -2.91 -1.23
N VAL A 31 -0.88 -3.20 -0.66
CA VAL A 31 -1.97 -3.86 -1.41
C VAL A 31 -2.53 -2.94 -2.48
N ALA A 32 -2.69 -1.64 -2.19
CA ALA A 32 -3.10 -0.65 -3.18
C ALA A 32 -2.14 -0.61 -4.37
N TYR A 33 -0.82 -0.58 -4.10
CA TYR A 33 0.21 -0.68 -5.15
C TYR A 33 0.06 -1.95 -6.01
N LYS A 34 0.00 -3.13 -5.38
CA LYS A 34 -0.15 -4.43 -6.08
C LYS A 34 -1.40 -4.47 -6.96
N LEU A 35 -2.47 -3.82 -6.51
CA LEU A 35 -3.75 -3.76 -7.20
C LEU A 35 -3.84 -2.60 -8.21
N ARG A 36 -2.75 -1.88 -8.50
CA ARG A 36 -2.71 -0.73 -9.43
C ARG A 36 -3.63 0.42 -9.01
N ARG A 37 -3.62 0.75 -7.71
CA ARG A 37 -4.21 1.97 -7.16
C ARG A 37 -3.09 2.93 -6.76
N LYS A 38 -3.37 4.22 -6.82
CA LYS A 38 -2.57 5.24 -6.14
C LYS A 38 -2.87 5.19 -4.65
N TYR A 39 -1.96 5.66 -3.82
CA TYR A 39 -2.15 5.59 -2.38
C TYR A 39 -1.46 6.74 -1.64
N ILE A 40 -2.00 7.04 -0.46
CA ILE A 40 -1.42 7.96 0.52
C ILE A 40 -1.50 7.24 1.87
N GLY A 41 -0.36 7.00 2.50
CA GLY A 41 -0.27 6.41 3.83
C GLY A 41 0.30 7.44 4.80
N ILE A 42 -0.37 7.63 5.94
CA ILE A 42 0.07 8.53 7.01
C ILE A 42 0.17 7.70 8.28
N ASP A 43 1.25 7.89 9.04
CA ASP A 43 1.39 7.38 10.40
C ASP A 43 2.25 8.35 11.21
N ILE A 44 2.01 8.42 12.52
CA ILE A 44 2.79 9.27 13.43
C ILE A 44 4.14 8.63 13.78
N SER A 45 4.24 7.30 13.68
CA SER A 45 5.45 6.56 13.97
C SER A 45 6.39 6.60 12.77
N GLU A 46 7.52 7.30 12.91
CA GLU A 46 8.56 7.34 11.89
C GLU A 46 9.13 5.95 11.58
N GLU A 47 9.20 5.06 12.58
CA GLU A 47 9.63 3.67 12.40
C GLU A 47 8.68 2.87 11.49
N TYR A 48 7.38 3.06 11.67
CA TYR A 48 6.36 2.43 10.84
C TYR A 48 6.40 2.98 9.41
N CYS A 49 6.54 4.29 9.24
CA CYS A 49 6.74 4.91 7.94
C CYS A 49 7.97 4.35 7.20
N LYS A 50 9.13 4.25 7.87
CA LYS A 50 10.35 3.65 7.30
C LYS A 50 10.15 2.20 6.90
N THR A 51 9.44 1.42 7.72
CA THR A 51 9.14 0.01 7.44
C THR A 51 8.21 -0.12 6.24
N ALA A 52 7.16 0.70 6.16
CA ALA A 52 6.22 0.75 5.05
C ALA A 52 6.92 1.11 3.72
N GLU A 53 7.78 2.14 3.72
CA GLU A 53 8.57 2.53 2.56
C GLU A 53 9.51 1.42 2.09
N LYS A 54 10.18 0.73 3.01
CA LYS A 54 11.08 -0.38 2.68
C LYS A 54 10.31 -1.50 1.98
N ARG A 55 9.16 -1.92 2.53
CA ARG A 55 8.30 -2.95 1.93
C ARG A 55 7.84 -2.57 0.52
N LEU A 56 7.44 -1.31 0.31
CA LEU A 56 7.05 -0.80 -1.00
C LEU A 56 8.21 -0.82 -2.01
N LYS A 57 9.41 -0.39 -1.59
CA LYS A 57 10.62 -0.41 -2.44
C LYS A 57 11.01 -1.83 -2.84
N GLU A 58 10.91 -2.80 -1.93
CA GLU A 58 11.18 -4.21 -2.21
C GLU A 58 10.20 -4.77 -3.25
N GLU A 59 8.91 -4.50 -3.09
CA GLU A 59 7.87 -4.93 -4.04
C GLU A 59 8.06 -4.29 -5.43
N GLN A 60 8.38 -2.99 -5.49
CA GLN A 60 8.66 -2.29 -6.75
C GLN A 60 9.88 -2.86 -7.49
N ARG A 61 10.90 -3.32 -6.76
CA ARG A 61 12.06 -3.97 -7.36
C ARG A 61 11.69 -5.32 -7.97
N GLN A 62 10.88 -6.12 -7.28
CA GLN A 62 10.41 -7.42 -7.79
C GLN A 62 9.56 -7.26 -9.05
N GLY A 63 8.68 -6.25 -9.10
CA GLY A 63 7.85 -5.98 -10.27
C GLY A 63 8.59 -5.47 -11.52
N ARG A 64 9.87 -5.08 -11.40
CA ARG A 64 10.72 -4.63 -12.54
C ARG A 64 11.62 -5.73 -13.11
N LEU A 65 11.72 -6.87 -12.44
CA LEU A 65 12.61 -7.97 -12.82
C LEU A 65 12.00 -8.92 -13.86
N PHE A 66 10.75 -8.67 -14.27
CA PHE A 66 10.00 -9.40 -15.29
C PHE A 66 9.33 -8.40 -16.24
#